data_AF-A0A1Y3XUV2-F1
#
_entry.id   AF-A0A1Y3XUV2-F1
#
_cell.length_a   1.000
_cell.length_b   1.000
_cell.length_c   1.000
_cell.angle_alpha   90.00
_cell.angle_beta   90.00
_cell.angle_gamma   90.00
#
_symmetry.space_group_name_H-M   'P 1'
#
loop_
_entity.id
_entity.type
_entity.pdbx_description
1 polymer ?
#
loop_
_entity_poly.entity_id
_entity_poly.type
_entity_poly.pdbx_seq_one_letter_code
_entity_poly.pdbx_strand_id
1 'polypeptide(L)'
;MNRRTLAFSLAATLALTGFSACSAPGKTPVAVNDPVSAAANTTADPVDQLVNHYDYSYQDVTQELFELSPSTDPIDQFLPAPREENFLSEQELTNLAAAIFEKDTGLDFSQQQFELVFHRQTWFDVTNDLVDVTAYLPGCDETQEPKTLTDYANGNPTLTVSAQLDATTGRLLSYSGSFTPQQPVTDDTRETVYLERAKALCAAAGLGELSDCQYSAADSFTQSLWATLDNGDRVVFHLDQPVLTFENATAMGGQGRVDALLKNEIVDDGGMMQ
;
A
#
# COMPACT_ATOMS: atom_id res chain seq x y z
N MET A 1 6.36 -11.62 -37.63
CA MET A 1 5.48 -10.70 -38.39
C MET A 1 4.15 -11.37 -38.66
N ASN A 2 3.05 -10.90 -38.08
CA ASN A 2 1.70 -11.17 -38.59
C ASN A 2 0.75 -10.06 -38.09
N ARG A 3 0.52 -9.04 -38.93
CA ARG A 3 -0.46 -7.99 -38.66
C ARG A 3 -1.82 -8.49 -39.16
N ARG A 4 -2.85 -8.45 -38.32
CA ARG A 4 -4.26 -8.53 -38.77
C ARG A 4 -4.95 -7.22 -38.42
N THR A 5 -5.11 -6.40 -39.44
CA THR A 5 -5.95 -5.20 -39.42
C THR A 5 -7.42 -5.63 -39.48
N LEU A 6 -8.25 -5.12 -38.58
CA LEU A 6 -9.68 -4.93 -38.81
C LEU A 6 -10.04 -3.52 -38.35
N ALA A 7 -10.88 -2.84 -39.14
CA ALA A 7 -11.15 -1.41 -38.99
C ALA A 7 -12.65 -1.11 -39.06
N PHE A 8 -13.08 -0.16 -38.23
CA PHE A 8 -14.18 0.79 -38.39
C PHE A 8 -15.64 0.34 -38.72
N SER A 9 -16.54 0.91 -37.88
CA SER A 9 -17.94 1.35 -38.15
C SER A 9 -19.08 0.32 -38.02
N LEU A 10 -20.35 0.72 -37.79
CA LEU A 10 -20.96 2.06 -37.71
C LEU A 10 -22.10 2.14 -36.63
N ALA A 11 -22.56 3.34 -36.29
CA ALA A 11 -23.64 3.64 -35.33
C ALA A 11 -25.08 3.44 -35.88
N ALA A 12 -26.09 3.32 -34.99
CA ALA A 12 -27.26 4.24 -34.89
C ALA A 12 -28.47 3.72 -34.06
N THR A 13 -28.85 4.50 -33.04
CA THR A 13 -30.20 4.91 -32.58
C THR A 13 -31.47 4.05 -32.85
N LEU A 14 -32.29 3.81 -31.80
CA LEU A 14 -33.68 4.33 -31.60
C LEU A 14 -34.53 3.49 -30.62
N ALA A 15 -35.23 4.15 -29.68
CA ALA A 15 -36.65 3.89 -29.34
C ALA A 15 -37.18 4.92 -28.33
N LEU A 16 -37.95 5.90 -28.79
CA LEU A 16 -38.80 6.74 -27.93
C LEU A 16 -40.20 6.12 -27.94
N THR A 17 -40.75 5.72 -26.78
CA THR A 17 -42.14 5.27 -26.66
C THR A 17 -42.95 6.24 -25.80
N GLY A 18 -43.73 7.09 -26.48
CA GLY A 18 -44.68 7.97 -25.81
C GLY A 18 -46.01 7.26 -25.51
N PHE A 19 -46.55 7.47 -24.32
CA PHE A 19 -47.96 7.20 -24.02
C PHE A 19 -48.71 8.52 -23.80
N SER A 20 -49.67 8.79 -24.67
CA SER A 20 -50.58 9.94 -24.56
C SER A 20 -51.74 9.63 -23.62
N ALA A 21 -52.09 10.56 -22.72
CA ALA A 21 -53.44 10.64 -22.15
C ALA A 21 -53.81 12.04 -21.65
N CYS A 22 -54.82 12.61 -22.30
CA CYS A 22 -55.90 13.47 -21.77
C CYS A 22 -55.59 14.76 -20.96
N SER A 23 -56.12 15.86 -21.49
CA SER A 23 -56.14 17.21 -20.90
C SER A 23 -57.34 17.44 -19.97
N ALA A 24 -57.16 18.31 -18.96
CA ALA A 24 -58.24 18.98 -18.23
C ALA A 24 -57.82 20.44 -17.88
N PRO A 25 -58.65 21.46 -18.15
CA PRO A 25 -58.29 22.85 -17.88
C PRO A 25 -58.75 23.33 -16.49
N GLY A 26 -57.82 23.68 -15.61
CA GLY A 26 -58.10 24.29 -14.30
C GLY A 26 -56.84 24.91 -13.69
N LYS A 27 -56.94 26.14 -13.16
CA LYS A 27 -55.78 26.93 -12.69
C LYS A 27 -55.23 26.45 -11.35
N THR A 28 -53.91 26.38 -11.20
CA THR A 28 -53.07 26.96 -10.10
C THR A 28 -51.60 26.49 -10.24
N PRO A 29 -50.66 27.01 -9.42
CA PRO A 29 -49.63 27.97 -9.81
C PRO A 29 -48.36 27.35 -10.44
N VAL A 30 -47.48 28.19 -10.98
CA VAL A 30 -46.13 27.77 -11.43
C VAL A 30 -45.27 27.43 -10.21
N ALA A 31 -45.09 26.14 -9.95
CA ALA A 31 -43.97 25.67 -9.14
C ALA A 31 -42.72 25.63 -10.02
N VAL A 32 -41.76 26.51 -9.75
CA VAL A 32 -40.41 26.40 -10.31
C VAL A 32 -39.71 25.29 -9.52
N ASN A 33 -39.89 24.05 -9.98
CA ASN A 33 -39.02 22.95 -9.56
C ASN A 33 -37.68 23.15 -10.27
N ASP A 34 -36.79 23.90 -9.62
CA ASP A 34 -35.36 23.71 -9.82
C ASP A 34 -35.06 22.22 -9.59
N PRO A 35 -34.38 21.52 -10.50
CA PRO A 35 -33.81 20.22 -10.17
C PRO A 35 -32.70 20.49 -9.16
N VAL A 36 -33.03 20.43 -7.87
CA VAL A 36 -32.03 20.22 -6.82
C VAL A 36 -31.36 18.91 -7.19
N SER A 37 -30.19 19.01 -7.82
CA SER A 37 -29.28 17.90 -8.01
C SER A 37 -29.04 17.32 -6.63
N ALA A 38 -29.67 16.19 -6.36
CA ALA A 38 -29.28 15.29 -5.29
C ALA A 38 -27.91 14.73 -5.68
N ALA A 39 -26.87 15.55 -5.54
CA ALA A 39 -25.52 15.09 -5.41
C ALA A 39 -25.53 14.19 -4.18
N ALA A 40 -25.62 12.89 -4.42
CA ALA A 40 -25.32 11.89 -3.43
C ALA A 40 -23.86 12.09 -3.07
N ASN A 41 -23.61 12.90 -2.04
CA ASN A 41 -22.28 13.17 -1.54
C ASN A 41 -21.85 11.98 -0.68
N THR A 42 -21.79 10.81 -1.31
CA THR A 42 -20.99 9.69 -0.84
C THR A 42 -19.54 10.11 -1.03
N THR A 43 -18.94 10.67 0.01
CA THR A 43 -17.50 10.55 0.24
C THR A 43 -17.21 9.05 0.39
N ALA A 44 -17.11 8.37 -0.75
CA ALA A 44 -16.47 7.07 -0.85
C ALA A 44 -15.01 7.24 -0.42
N ASP A 45 -14.46 6.21 0.21
CA ASP A 45 -13.08 6.25 0.65
C ASP A 45 -12.17 6.52 -0.56
N PRO A 46 -11.10 7.35 -0.46
CA PRO A 46 -10.09 7.40 -1.53
C PRO A 46 -9.58 6.01 -1.92
N VAL A 47 -9.55 5.04 -0.99
CA VAL A 47 -9.23 3.63 -1.24
C VAL A 47 -10.29 2.96 -2.15
N ASP A 48 -11.59 3.17 -1.91
CA ASP A 48 -12.67 2.63 -2.77
C ASP A 48 -12.53 3.10 -4.23
N GLN A 49 -11.99 4.31 -4.45
CA GLN A 49 -11.78 4.87 -5.79
C GLN A 49 -10.51 4.32 -6.46
N LEU A 50 -9.49 3.98 -5.68
CA LEU A 50 -8.23 3.41 -6.17
C LEU A 50 -8.38 1.94 -6.60
N VAL A 51 -9.16 1.15 -5.87
CA VAL A 51 -9.40 -0.28 -6.18
C VAL A 51 -10.13 -0.49 -7.53
N ASN A 52 -10.81 0.53 -8.04
CA ASN A 52 -11.79 0.45 -9.15
C ASN A 52 -11.23 0.70 -10.58
N HIS A 53 -9.92 0.49 -10.85
CA HIS A 53 -9.39 0.78 -12.21
C HIS A 53 -8.54 -0.25 -12.95
N TYR A 54 -7.95 -1.26 -12.30
CA TYR A 54 -7.25 -2.33 -13.02
C TYR A 54 -7.39 -3.68 -12.31
N ASP A 55 -7.67 -4.74 -13.08
CA ASP A 55 -7.45 -6.12 -12.66
C ASP A 55 -5.95 -6.42 -12.87
N TYR A 56 -5.10 -5.99 -11.93
CA TYR A 56 -3.67 -6.27 -11.98
C TYR A 56 -3.41 -7.78 -11.96
N SER A 57 -2.48 -8.26 -12.79
CA SER A 57 -2.07 -9.66 -12.81
C SER A 57 -1.36 -10.04 -11.53
N TYR A 58 -1.76 -11.15 -10.93
CA TYR A 58 -1.17 -11.64 -9.68
C TYR A 58 -0.92 -13.16 -9.69
N GLN A 59 -0.07 -13.63 -8.77
CA GLN A 59 0.14 -15.04 -8.45
C GLN A 59 0.27 -15.19 -6.93
N ASP A 60 -0.56 -16.07 -6.36
CA ASP A 60 -0.37 -16.55 -5.00
C ASP A 60 0.71 -17.65 -5.01
N VAL A 61 1.84 -17.38 -4.37
CA VAL A 61 2.98 -18.31 -4.25
C VAL A 61 3.09 -18.91 -2.85
N THR A 62 2.08 -18.72 -2.00
CA THR A 62 2.06 -19.19 -0.60
C THR A 62 2.30 -20.69 -0.48
N GLN A 63 1.62 -21.49 -1.33
CA GLN A 63 1.77 -22.94 -1.32
C GLN A 63 3.16 -23.38 -1.82
N GLU A 64 3.73 -22.68 -2.80
CA GLU A 64 5.07 -22.98 -3.33
C GLU A 64 6.13 -22.70 -2.26
N LEU A 65 6.01 -21.58 -1.53
CA LEU A 65 6.88 -21.25 -0.40
C LEU A 65 6.70 -22.22 0.79
N PHE A 66 5.47 -22.66 1.07
CA PHE A 66 5.20 -23.68 2.09
C PHE A 66 5.90 -25.02 1.76
N GLU A 67 5.90 -25.43 0.48
CA GLU A 67 6.59 -26.63 0.00
C GLU A 67 8.12 -26.48 -0.05
N LEU A 68 8.64 -25.25 -0.16
CA LEU A 68 10.06 -24.90 -0.04
C LEU A 68 10.54 -24.70 1.41
N SER A 69 9.63 -24.71 2.39
CA SER A 69 9.91 -24.48 3.81
C SER A 69 10.21 -25.71 4.71
N PRO A 70 10.46 -26.98 4.27
CA PRO A 70 10.58 -28.13 5.16
C PRO A 70 11.88 -28.20 5.99
N SER A 71 12.59 -27.08 6.16
CA SER A 71 13.75 -26.94 7.03
C SER A 71 13.90 -25.55 7.68
N THR A 72 12.82 -24.78 7.86
CA THR A 72 12.88 -23.53 8.63
C THR A 72 13.11 -23.82 10.12
N ASP A 73 13.94 -22.98 10.75
CA ASP A 73 14.26 -23.10 12.18
C ASP A 73 13.02 -22.64 12.97
N PRO A 74 12.58 -23.28 14.08
CA PRO A 74 11.44 -22.81 14.88
C PRO A 74 11.54 -21.38 15.47
N ILE A 75 12.60 -20.63 15.14
CA ILE A 75 12.76 -19.18 15.39
C ILE A 75 12.51 -18.30 14.14
N ASP A 76 12.29 -18.88 12.96
CA ASP A 76 11.82 -18.13 11.78
C ASP A 76 10.41 -17.59 12.05
N GLN A 77 10.31 -16.26 12.14
CA GLN A 77 9.06 -15.55 12.47
C GLN A 77 8.11 -15.41 11.27
N PHE A 78 8.52 -15.94 10.11
CA PHE A 78 7.78 -15.97 8.86
C PHE A 78 7.29 -17.39 8.59
N LEU A 79 6.01 -17.64 8.88
CA LEU A 79 5.38 -18.93 8.65
C LEU A 79 4.29 -18.77 7.58
N PRO A 80 4.53 -19.22 6.32
CA PRO A 80 3.50 -19.24 5.29
C PRO A 80 2.26 -19.96 5.80
N ALA A 81 1.09 -19.33 5.64
CA ALA A 81 -0.15 -19.74 6.25
C ALA A 81 -1.23 -19.88 5.17
N PRO A 82 -2.04 -20.96 5.16
CA PRO A 82 -3.12 -21.10 4.20
C PRO A 82 -4.17 -19.99 4.41
N ARG A 83 -4.71 -19.48 3.31
CA ARG A 83 -5.74 -18.44 3.32
C ARG A 83 -6.99 -18.86 4.10
N GLU A 84 -7.53 -17.95 4.92
CA GLU A 84 -8.77 -18.13 5.69
C GLU A 84 -9.97 -17.42 5.00
N GLU A 85 -11.21 -17.86 5.29
CA GLU A 85 -12.43 -17.37 4.61
C GLU A 85 -12.74 -15.88 4.84
N ASN A 86 -12.17 -15.28 5.89
CA ASN A 86 -12.33 -13.85 6.23
C ASN A 86 -11.31 -12.93 5.56
N PHE A 87 -10.34 -13.46 4.82
CA PHE A 87 -9.34 -12.62 4.14
C PHE A 87 -9.93 -11.99 2.87
N LEU A 88 -9.56 -10.75 2.59
CA LEU A 88 -9.87 -10.06 1.34
C LEU A 88 -9.43 -10.91 0.13
N SER A 89 -10.03 -10.67 -1.04
CA SER A 89 -9.57 -11.34 -2.26
C SER A 89 -8.16 -10.91 -2.64
N GLU A 90 -7.45 -11.82 -3.30
CA GLU A 90 -6.12 -11.57 -3.85
C GLU A 90 -6.14 -10.34 -4.78
N GLN A 91 -7.22 -10.16 -5.57
CA GLN A 91 -7.39 -8.99 -6.42
C GLN A 91 -7.57 -7.69 -5.62
N GLU A 92 -8.36 -7.68 -4.54
CA GLU A 92 -8.49 -6.51 -3.66
C GLU A 92 -7.13 -6.15 -3.04
N LEU A 93 -6.42 -7.14 -2.50
CA LEU A 93 -5.09 -6.96 -1.89
C LEU A 93 -4.03 -6.49 -2.92
N THR A 94 -4.07 -7.03 -4.13
CA THR A 94 -3.22 -6.59 -5.25
C THR A 94 -3.53 -5.15 -5.64
N ASN A 95 -4.81 -4.79 -5.77
CA ASN A 95 -5.23 -3.45 -6.18
C ASN A 95 -4.87 -2.40 -5.11
N LEU A 96 -4.96 -2.75 -3.82
CA LEU A 96 -4.49 -1.93 -2.71
C LEU A 96 -2.97 -1.71 -2.76
N ALA A 97 -2.19 -2.79 -2.92
CA ALA A 97 -0.74 -2.70 -3.02
C ALA A 97 -0.29 -1.89 -4.25
N ALA A 98 -0.88 -2.16 -5.42
CA ALA A 98 -0.60 -1.43 -6.65
C ALA A 98 -0.90 0.07 -6.51
N ALA A 99 -2.04 0.44 -5.91
CA ALA A 99 -2.39 1.82 -5.62
C ALA A 99 -1.34 2.54 -4.75
N ILE A 100 -0.78 1.85 -3.75
CA ILE A 100 0.32 2.36 -2.91
C ILE A 100 1.61 2.49 -3.73
N PHE A 101 1.95 1.48 -4.53
CA PHE A 101 3.19 1.41 -5.31
C PHE A 101 3.24 2.48 -6.40
N GLU A 102 2.19 2.64 -7.20
CA GLU A 102 2.09 3.68 -8.24
C GLU A 102 2.14 5.08 -7.62
N LYS A 103 1.60 5.25 -6.41
CA LYS A 103 1.55 6.54 -5.74
C LYS A 103 2.88 6.97 -5.13
N ASP A 104 3.63 6.06 -4.52
CA ASP A 104 4.97 6.34 -3.97
C ASP A 104 6.05 6.44 -5.06
N THR A 105 6.04 5.53 -6.04
CA THR A 105 7.08 5.47 -7.08
C THR A 105 6.82 6.41 -8.27
N GLY A 106 5.56 6.71 -8.57
CA GLY A 106 5.15 7.41 -9.80
C GLY A 106 5.29 6.56 -11.09
N LEU A 107 5.42 5.23 -10.97
CA LEU A 107 5.50 4.30 -12.09
C LEU A 107 4.14 3.63 -12.35
N ASP A 108 3.96 3.09 -13.56
CA ASP A 108 2.77 2.34 -14.01
C ASP A 108 3.05 0.84 -13.88
N PHE A 109 2.29 0.15 -13.01
CA PHE A 109 2.45 -1.28 -12.72
C PHE A 109 1.45 -2.16 -13.50
N SER A 110 0.66 -1.60 -14.42
CA SER A 110 -0.40 -2.33 -15.15
C SER A 110 0.09 -3.48 -16.04
N GLN A 111 1.41 -3.60 -16.26
CA GLN A 111 2.05 -4.68 -17.00
C GLN A 111 2.94 -5.58 -16.11
N GLN A 112 2.88 -5.44 -14.78
CA GLN A 112 3.66 -6.25 -13.84
C GLN A 112 2.80 -7.34 -13.21
N GLN A 113 3.44 -8.48 -12.95
CA GLN A 113 2.86 -9.55 -12.15
C GLN A 113 3.18 -9.28 -10.68
N PHE A 114 2.17 -9.33 -9.83
CA PHE A 114 2.28 -9.18 -8.39
C PHE A 114 2.35 -10.56 -7.75
N GLU A 115 3.28 -10.77 -6.83
CA GLU A 115 3.41 -11.99 -6.04
C GLU A 115 2.78 -11.77 -4.66
N LEU A 116 1.92 -12.71 -4.24
CA LEU A 116 1.27 -12.69 -2.93
C LEU A 116 1.76 -13.87 -2.09
N VAL A 117 2.08 -13.59 -0.83
CA VAL A 117 2.42 -14.60 0.18
C VAL A 117 1.59 -14.36 1.43
N PHE A 118 0.64 -15.25 1.70
CA PHE A 118 -0.09 -15.26 2.97
C PHE A 118 0.76 -15.91 4.06
N HIS A 119 0.89 -15.24 5.20
CA HIS A 119 1.65 -15.75 6.34
C HIS A 119 1.08 -15.27 7.67
N ARG A 120 1.47 -15.96 8.74
CA ARG A 120 1.12 -15.59 10.10
C ARG A 120 2.38 -15.21 10.87
N GLN A 121 2.44 -13.97 11.32
CA GLN A 121 3.58 -13.42 12.03
C GLN A 121 3.20 -13.10 13.47
N THR A 122 4.03 -13.51 14.43
CA THR A 122 3.86 -13.15 15.84
C THR A 122 5.05 -12.32 16.30
N TRP A 123 4.82 -11.05 16.59
CA TRP A 123 5.82 -10.11 17.10
C TRP A 123 5.39 -9.59 18.46
N PHE A 124 6.26 -9.76 19.45
CA PHE A 124 5.99 -9.45 20.86
C PHE A 124 4.70 -10.14 21.36
N ASP A 125 3.64 -9.36 21.60
CA ASP A 125 2.34 -9.78 22.12
C ASP A 125 1.22 -9.75 21.07
N VAL A 126 1.55 -9.45 19.80
CA VAL A 126 0.59 -9.40 18.68
C VAL A 126 0.86 -10.52 17.68
N THR A 127 -0.20 -11.22 17.27
CA THR A 127 -0.21 -12.14 16.13
C THR A 127 -1.08 -11.53 15.04
N ASN A 128 -0.52 -11.38 13.84
CA ASN A 128 -1.22 -10.84 12.68
C ASN A 128 -1.31 -11.90 11.58
N ASP A 129 -2.42 -11.86 10.85
CA ASP A 129 -2.62 -12.57 9.59
C ASP A 129 -2.35 -11.60 8.45
N LEU A 130 -1.31 -11.91 7.68
CA LEU A 130 -0.66 -10.96 6.78
C LEU A 130 -0.63 -11.50 5.36
N VAL A 131 -0.56 -10.57 4.42
CA VAL A 131 -0.13 -10.85 3.05
C VAL A 131 1.03 -9.93 2.72
N ASP A 132 2.14 -10.52 2.29
CA ASP A 132 3.20 -9.78 1.62
C ASP A 132 2.83 -9.72 0.14
N VAL A 133 2.69 -8.51 -0.40
CA VAL A 133 2.46 -8.26 -1.82
C VAL A 133 3.71 -7.60 -2.38
N THR A 134 4.32 -8.22 -3.40
CA THR A 134 5.58 -7.77 -3.99
C THR A 134 5.45 -7.64 -5.51
N ALA A 135 6.10 -6.64 -6.09
CA ALA A 135 6.20 -6.48 -7.55
C ALA A 135 7.58 -5.96 -7.95
N TYR A 136 8.03 -6.35 -9.15
CA TYR A 136 9.22 -5.75 -9.76
C TYR A 136 8.94 -4.31 -10.22
N LEU A 137 9.96 -3.46 -10.16
CA LEU A 137 9.91 -2.11 -10.69
C LEU A 137 9.83 -2.15 -12.23
N PRO A 138 8.86 -1.45 -12.86
CA PRO A 138 8.73 -1.39 -14.30
C PRO A 138 10.03 -1.02 -15.03
N GLY A 139 10.50 -1.92 -15.90
CA GLY A 139 11.74 -1.77 -16.67
C GLY A 139 12.96 -2.45 -16.04
N CYS A 140 12.84 -3.09 -14.88
CA CYS A 140 13.80 -4.07 -14.39
C CYS A 140 13.72 -5.39 -15.19
N ASP A 141 14.78 -6.20 -15.11
CA ASP A 141 14.83 -7.50 -15.78
C ASP A 141 14.24 -8.59 -14.85
N GLU A 142 13.01 -9.00 -15.17
CA GLU A 142 12.23 -10.03 -14.45
C GLU A 142 12.94 -11.40 -14.37
N THR A 143 14.01 -11.65 -15.15
CA THR A 143 14.77 -12.92 -15.09
C THR A 143 15.60 -13.11 -13.79
N GLN A 144 15.51 -12.18 -12.84
CA GLN A 144 16.02 -12.29 -11.48
C GLN A 144 14.93 -12.69 -10.47
N GLU A 145 14.10 -13.68 -10.82
CA GLU A 145 13.13 -14.34 -9.92
C GLU A 145 13.77 -14.64 -8.54
N PRO A 146 13.04 -14.49 -7.41
CA PRO A 146 13.57 -14.76 -6.08
C PRO A 146 13.71 -16.29 -5.90
N LYS A 147 14.87 -16.78 -5.43
CA LYS A 147 15.21 -18.22 -5.48
C LYS A 147 15.09 -18.93 -4.14
N THR A 148 14.83 -18.18 -3.07
CA THR A 148 14.75 -18.68 -1.70
C THR A 148 13.70 -17.90 -0.91
N LEU A 149 13.21 -18.51 0.17
CA LEU A 149 12.31 -17.86 1.15
C LEU A 149 12.91 -16.55 1.70
N THR A 150 14.25 -16.47 1.80
CA THR A 150 14.99 -15.29 2.24
C THR A 150 15.05 -14.18 1.18
N ASP A 151 15.10 -14.52 -0.11
CA ASP A 151 15.02 -13.55 -1.20
C ASP A 151 13.62 -12.92 -1.28
N TYR A 152 12.57 -13.71 -0.99
CA TYR A 152 11.21 -13.21 -0.83
C TYR A 152 11.08 -12.29 0.40
N ALA A 153 11.47 -12.78 1.59
CA ALA A 153 11.30 -12.06 2.86
C ALA A 153 12.08 -10.74 2.99
N ASN A 154 13.10 -10.50 2.15
CA ASN A 154 13.87 -9.25 2.13
C ASN A 154 13.73 -8.47 0.82
N GLY A 155 13.15 -9.08 -0.23
CA GLY A 155 13.22 -8.63 -1.61
C GLY A 155 14.65 -8.52 -2.15
N ASN A 156 14.76 -8.09 -3.41
CA ASN A 156 15.91 -7.28 -3.81
C ASN A 156 15.45 -5.82 -3.78
N PRO A 157 15.72 -5.06 -2.71
CA PRO A 157 15.17 -3.71 -2.55
C PRO A 157 15.66 -2.71 -3.61
N THR A 158 16.60 -3.09 -4.50
CA THR A 158 17.00 -2.29 -5.66
C THR A 158 16.16 -2.54 -6.93
N LEU A 159 15.34 -3.59 -6.95
CA LEU A 159 14.55 -4.04 -8.11
C LEU A 159 13.06 -4.23 -7.81
N THR A 160 12.65 -4.36 -6.55
CA THR A 160 11.26 -4.62 -6.15
C THR A 160 10.71 -3.56 -5.21
N VAL A 161 9.38 -3.46 -5.18
CA VAL A 161 8.60 -2.79 -4.14
C VAL A 161 7.74 -3.83 -3.41
N SER A 162 7.55 -3.65 -2.11
CA SER A 162 6.80 -4.61 -1.29
C SER A 162 5.95 -3.90 -0.23
N ALA A 163 4.72 -4.38 -0.05
CA ALA A 163 3.81 -3.96 1.01
C ALA A 163 3.34 -5.19 1.78
N GLN A 164 3.37 -5.11 3.10
CA GLN A 164 2.76 -6.07 3.99
C GLN A 164 1.43 -5.51 4.48
N LEU A 165 0.34 -6.18 4.09
CA LEU A 165 -1.03 -5.80 4.43
C LEU A 165 -1.61 -6.77 5.45
N ASP A 166 -2.47 -6.27 6.33
CA ASP A 166 -3.39 -7.10 7.12
C ASP A 166 -4.36 -7.81 6.16
N ALA A 167 -4.35 -9.15 6.15
CA ALA A 167 -5.07 -9.93 5.14
C ALA A 167 -6.60 -9.81 5.25
N THR A 168 -7.14 -9.38 6.40
CA THR A 168 -8.59 -9.23 6.65
C THR A 168 -9.09 -7.82 6.32
N THR A 169 -8.25 -6.79 6.50
CA THR A 169 -8.65 -5.38 6.40
C THR A 169 -7.97 -4.61 5.28
N GLY A 170 -6.90 -5.14 4.70
CA GLY A 170 -6.10 -4.46 3.67
C GLY A 170 -5.24 -3.30 4.20
N ARG A 171 -5.23 -3.06 5.52
CA ARG A 171 -4.43 -2.00 6.15
C ARG A 171 -2.94 -2.27 5.95
N LEU A 172 -2.19 -1.24 5.57
CA LEU A 172 -0.73 -1.30 5.45
C LEU A 172 -0.06 -1.38 6.84
N LEU A 173 0.75 -2.42 7.07
CA LEU A 173 1.51 -2.63 8.30
C LEU A 173 3.02 -2.43 8.12
N SER A 174 3.56 -2.79 6.96
CA SER A 174 4.96 -2.51 6.58
C SER A 174 5.05 -2.17 5.09
N TYR A 175 6.00 -1.32 4.71
CA TYR A 175 6.29 -0.99 3.32
C TYR A 175 7.80 -0.82 3.09
N SER A 176 8.28 -1.32 1.96
CA SER A 176 9.66 -1.15 1.51
C SER A 176 9.67 -0.82 0.02
N GLY A 177 10.19 0.36 -0.33
CA GLY A 177 10.25 0.82 -1.73
C GLY A 177 11.55 1.55 -2.05
N SER A 178 12.24 1.11 -3.10
CA SER A 178 13.30 1.91 -3.71
C SER A 178 12.72 3.05 -4.53
N PHE A 179 13.13 4.27 -4.20
CA PHE A 179 12.83 5.45 -5.00
C PHE A 179 14.04 6.37 -5.05
N THR A 180 14.65 6.53 -6.22
CA THR A 180 15.67 7.58 -6.39
C THR A 180 14.96 8.91 -6.60
N PRO A 181 15.10 9.89 -5.69
CA PRO A 181 14.39 11.16 -5.83
C PRO A 181 14.82 11.91 -7.09
N GLN A 182 13.83 12.42 -7.84
CA GLN A 182 14.05 13.15 -9.09
C GLN A 182 14.88 14.43 -8.92
N GLN A 183 15.04 14.92 -7.69
CA GLN A 183 15.93 15.99 -7.32
C GLN A 183 16.83 15.52 -6.16
N PRO A 184 18.12 15.90 -6.14
CA PRO A 184 19.01 15.54 -5.04
C PRO A 184 18.51 16.18 -3.74
N VAL A 185 18.25 15.36 -2.73
CA VAL A 185 17.87 15.81 -1.39
C VAL A 185 19.11 16.40 -0.71
N THR A 186 19.04 17.66 -0.31
CA THR A 186 20.10 18.33 0.47
C THR A 186 19.79 18.21 1.96
N ASP A 187 20.81 18.29 2.83
CA ASP A 187 20.60 18.23 4.29
C ASP A 187 19.57 19.28 4.75
N ASP A 188 19.67 20.52 4.26
CA ASP A 188 18.74 21.62 4.56
C ASP A 188 17.27 21.37 4.15
N THR A 189 17.01 20.43 3.23
CA THR A 189 15.65 20.12 2.73
C THR A 189 15.17 18.73 3.12
N ARG A 190 16.05 17.90 3.69
CA ARG A 190 15.88 16.47 3.94
C ARG A 190 14.61 16.14 4.71
N GLU A 191 14.45 16.74 5.88
CA GLU A 191 13.30 16.50 6.76
C GLU A 191 12.00 16.91 6.08
N THR A 192 11.93 18.10 5.48
CA THR A 192 10.73 18.56 4.76
C THR A 192 10.32 17.60 3.63
N VAL A 193 11.29 17.13 2.82
CA VAL A 193 11.00 16.20 1.72
C VAL A 193 10.50 14.85 2.23
N TYR A 194 11.13 14.30 3.27
CA TYR A 194 10.71 13.00 3.83
C TYR A 194 9.37 13.09 4.58
N LEU A 195 9.07 14.19 5.27
CA LEU A 195 7.77 14.38 5.92
C LEU A 195 6.63 14.42 4.89
N GLU A 196 6.80 15.14 3.78
CA GLU A 196 5.78 15.18 2.72
C GLU A 196 5.64 13.81 2.02
N ARG A 197 6.72 13.04 1.87
CA ARG A 197 6.63 11.64 1.37
C ARG A 197 5.92 10.71 2.35
N ALA A 198 6.21 10.82 3.65
CA ALA A 198 5.54 10.06 4.70
C ALA A 198 4.01 10.31 4.69
N LYS A 199 3.59 11.57 4.58
CA LYS A 199 2.17 11.93 4.39
C LYS A 199 1.59 11.35 3.10
N ALA A 200 2.33 11.43 1.99
CA ALA A 200 1.88 10.89 0.71
C ALA A 200 1.66 9.37 0.76
N LEU A 201 2.54 8.63 1.45
CA LEU A 201 2.37 7.19 1.68
C LEU A 201 1.14 6.90 2.56
N CYS A 202 0.97 7.62 3.68
CA CYS A 202 -0.21 7.46 4.54
C CYS A 202 -1.52 7.77 3.80
N ALA A 203 -1.55 8.80 2.97
CA ALA A 203 -2.70 9.13 2.13
C ALA A 203 -2.97 8.08 1.04
N ALA A 204 -1.92 7.46 0.48
CA ALA A 204 -2.05 6.37 -0.49
C ALA A 204 -2.61 5.09 0.15
N ALA A 205 -2.17 4.79 1.37
CA ALA A 205 -2.53 3.59 2.12
C ALA A 205 -3.77 3.74 3.02
N GLY A 206 -4.50 4.87 2.95
CA GLY A 206 -5.69 5.12 3.75
C GLY A 206 -5.46 5.23 5.27
N LEU A 207 -4.22 5.53 5.71
CA LEU A 207 -3.81 5.51 7.11
C LEU A 207 -4.20 6.78 7.92
N GLY A 208 -4.74 7.80 7.26
CA GLY A 208 -5.07 9.09 7.87
C GLY A 208 -3.92 10.10 7.86
N GLU A 209 -4.04 11.14 8.69
CA GLU A 209 -3.05 12.20 8.83
C GLU A 209 -1.95 11.84 9.84
N LEU A 210 -0.78 12.48 9.70
CA LEU A 210 0.33 12.32 10.62
C LEU A 210 0.33 13.40 11.71
N SER A 211 0.43 12.97 12.97
CA SER A 211 0.58 13.82 14.15
C SER A 211 1.82 13.46 14.97
N ASP A 212 2.23 14.34 15.90
CA ASP A 212 3.41 14.17 16.77
C ASP A 212 4.71 13.76 16.05
N CYS A 213 4.91 14.29 14.84
CA CYS A 213 6.07 14.02 13.99
C CYS A 213 7.39 14.42 14.67
N GLN A 214 8.30 13.47 14.87
CA GLN A 214 9.60 13.68 15.51
C GLN A 214 10.68 12.89 14.78
N TYR A 215 11.78 13.54 14.42
CA TYR A 215 12.96 12.85 13.88
C TYR A 215 13.81 12.25 14.99
N SER A 216 14.42 11.10 14.71
CA SER A 216 15.49 10.56 15.54
C SER A 216 16.73 11.45 15.48
N ALA A 217 17.64 11.27 16.45
CA ALA A 217 18.91 11.97 16.45
C ALA A 217 19.69 11.64 15.17
N ALA A 218 20.16 12.67 14.46
CA ALA A 218 20.84 12.49 13.19
C ALA A 218 22.25 11.92 13.38
N ASP A 219 22.42 10.63 13.15
CA ASP A 219 23.64 10.16 12.52
C ASP A 219 23.60 10.44 11.00
N SER A 220 24.72 10.24 10.31
CA SER A 220 24.88 10.66 8.91
C SER A 220 24.32 9.67 7.88
N PHE A 221 23.74 8.54 8.28
CA PHE A 221 23.35 7.48 7.34
C PHE A 221 21.96 6.88 7.58
N THR A 222 21.45 6.86 8.82
CA THR A 222 20.18 6.21 9.19
C THR A 222 19.36 7.11 10.11
N GLN A 223 18.54 8.01 9.55
CA GLN A 223 17.59 8.83 10.32
C GLN A 223 16.20 8.18 10.28
N SER A 224 15.43 8.27 11.36
CA SER A 224 14.03 7.85 11.41
C SER A 224 13.11 9.07 11.56
N LEU A 225 11.89 8.98 11.04
CA LEU A 225 10.77 9.84 11.39
C LEU A 225 9.72 9.02 12.13
N TRP A 226 9.44 9.38 13.38
CA TRP A 226 8.31 8.86 14.15
C TRP A 226 7.09 9.74 14.01
N ALA A 227 5.91 9.14 14.00
CA ALA A 227 4.62 9.84 14.06
C ALA A 227 3.54 9.01 14.78
N THR A 228 2.38 9.62 14.99
CA THR A 228 1.15 8.97 15.45
C THR A 228 0.07 9.12 14.39
N LEU A 229 -0.60 8.03 14.02
CA LEU A 229 -1.78 8.03 13.13
C LEU A 229 -3.05 8.45 13.87
N ASP A 230 -4.10 8.83 13.14
CA ASP A 230 -5.41 9.23 13.70
C ASP A 230 -6.08 8.15 14.58
N ASN A 231 -5.76 6.87 14.37
CA ASN A 231 -6.25 5.75 15.19
C ASN A 231 -5.45 5.54 16.49
N GLY A 232 -4.37 6.29 16.72
CA GLY A 232 -3.46 6.18 17.86
C GLY A 232 -2.26 5.25 17.66
N ASP A 233 -2.13 4.58 16.51
CA ASP A 233 -0.97 3.75 16.20
C ASP A 233 0.30 4.61 16.12
N ARG A 234 1.40 4.11 16.69
CA ARG A 234 2.74 4.68 16.53
C ARG A 234 3.41 4.05 15.31
N VAL A 235 3.88 4.91 14.42
CA VAL A 235 4.55 4.54 13.17
C VAL A 235 5.96 5.10 13.12
N VAL A 236 6.84 4.41 12.40
CA VAL A 236 8.20 4.89 12.08
C VAL A 236 8.45 4.77 10.57
N PHE A 237 9.21 5.72 10.04
CA PHE A 237 9.72 5.72 8.68
C PHE A 237 11.25 5.78 8.74
N HIS A 238 11.95 4.80 8.16
CA HIS A 238 13.42 4.81 8.13
C HIS A 238 13.92 5.39 6.80
N LEU A 239 14.93 6.26 6.88
CA LEU A 239 15.33 7.20 5.83
C LEU A 239 16.74 6.87 5.31
N ASP A 240 16.91 5.66 4.77
CA ASP A 240 18.19 5.15 4.26
C ASP A 240 18.33 5.46 2.76
N GLN A 241 18.99 6.57 2.40
CA GLN A 241 19.07 7.01 0.99
C GLN A 241 19.49 5.87 0.03
N PRO A 242 18.70 5.53 -1.02
CA PRO A 242 17.49 6.21 -1.53
C PRO A 242 16.14 5.62 -1.02
N VAL A 243 16.17 4.57 -0.22
CA VAL A 243 15.00 3.83 0.25
C VAL A 243 14.19 4.66 1.26
N LEU A 244 12.87 4.47 1.25
CA LEU A 244 11.99 4.76 2.38
C LEU A 244 11.37 3.44 2.79
N THR A 245 11.54 3.06 4.06
CA THR A 245 10.72 2.01 4.66
C THR A 245 9.75 2.63 5.65
N PHE A 246 8.61 1.96 5.86
CA PHE A 246 7.58 2.36 6.80
C PHE A 246 7.18 1.15 7.64
N GLU A 247 6.95 1.39 8.93
CA GLU A 247 6.49 0.39 9.89
C GLU A 247 5.37 0.94 10.77
N ASN A 248 4.22 0.26 10.79
CA ASN A 248 3.23 0.43 11.85
C ASN A 248 3.58 -0.45 13.05
N ALA A 249 4.51 0.05 13.87
CA ALA A 249 5.05 -0.64 15.03
C ALA A 249 3.95 -1.08 16.02
N THR A 250 2.94 -0.24 16.26
CA THR A 250 1.81 -0.59 17.15
C THR A 250 0.96 -1.72 16.59
N ALA A 251 0.61 -1.68 15.30
CA ALA A 251 -0.18 -2.75 14.67
C ALA A 251 0.61 -4.06 14.57
N MET A 252 1.93 -4.00 14.31
CA MET A 252 2.72 -5.21 14.13
C MET A 252 3.13 -5.91 15.42
N GLY A 253 3.41 -5.17 16.51
CA GLY A 253 3.88 -5.79 17.76
C GLY A 253 3.61 -4.96 19.02
N GLY A 254 2.54 -4.17 19.01
CA GLY A 254 2.04 -3.47 20.18
C GLY A 254 3.03 -2.48 20.79
N GLN A 255 2.90 -2.23 22.09
CA GLN A 255 3.84 -1.38 22.82
C GLN A 255 5.23 -2.02 22.90
N GLY A 256 5.32 -3.36 22.90
CA GLY A 256 6.60 -4.07 22.94
C GLY A 256 7.50 -3.74 21.74
N ARG A 257 6.93 -3.68 20.54
CA ARG A 257 7.64 -3.28 19.32
C ARG A 257 8.06 -1.81 19.35
N VAL A 258 7.16 -0.91 19.77
CA VAL A 258 7.44 0.53 19.91
C VAL A 258 8.61 0.77 20.87
N ASP A 259 8.57 0.17 22.06
CA ASP A 259 9.63 0.29 23.08
C ASP A 259 10.97 -0.29 22.58
N ALA A 260 10.94 -1.40 21.85
CA ALA A 260 12.14 -2.05 21.31
C ALA A 260 12.82 -1.22 20.21
N LEU A 261 12.04 -0.61 19.31
CA LEU A 261 12.56 0.26 18.26
C LEU A 261 13.12 1.57 18.84
N LEU A 262 12.36 2.25 19.70
CA LEU A 262 12.82 3.48 20.37
C LEU A 262 14.12 3.25 21.18
N LYS A 263 14.26 2.09 21.81
CA LYS A 263 15.50 1.72 22.53
C LYS A 263 16.72 1.60 21.60
N ASN A 264 16.53 1.18 20.35
CA ASN A 264 17.63 1.04 19.39
C ASN A 264 18.05 2.38 18.76
N GLU A 265 17.13 3.37 18.73
CA GLU A 265 17.44 4.74 18.25
C GLU A 265 18.05 5.64 19.31
N ILE A 266 17.81 5.35 20.59
CA ILE A 266 18.55 5.96 21.70
C ILE A 266 19.93 5.28 21.77
N VAL A 267 20.84 5.69 20.89
CA VAL A 267 22.27 5.48 21.09
C VAL A 267 22.64 6.11 22.43
N ASP A 268 23.20 5.32 23.33
CA ASP A 268 23.49 5.71 24.71
C ASP A 268 24.58 6.79 24.75
N ASP A 269 24.16 8.05 24.85
CA ASP A 269 25.00 9.25 25.01
C ASP A 269 25.57 9.31 26.46
N GLY A 270 26.20 8.20 26.88
CA GLY A 270 26.34 7.80 28.29
C GLY A 270 27.63 7.05 28.65
N GLY A 271 28.71 7.21 27.87
CA GLY A 271 29.88 6.33 27.92
C GLY A 271 31.27 6.94 28.23
N MET A 272 31.39 8.25 28.50
CA MET A 272 32.68 8.84 28.93
C MET A 272 33.02 8.43 30.38
N MET A 273 33.57 7.24 30.56
CA MET A 273 34.25 6.88 31.81
C MET A 273 35.59 7.62 31.93
N GLN A 274 35.84 8.13 33.13
CA GLN A 274 36.96 8.99 33.53
C GLN A 274 38.30 8.23 33.64
#